data_AF-A0A7S4PNG0-F1
#
_entry.id   AF-A0A7S4PNG0-F1
#
_cell.length_a   1.000
_cell.length_b   1.000
_cell.length_c   1.000
_cell.angle_alpha   90.00
_cell.angle_beta   90.00
_cell.angle_gamma   90.00
#
_symmetry.space_group_name_H-M   'P 1'
#
loop_
_entity.id
_entity.type
_entity.pdbx_description
1 polymer ?
#
loop_
_entity_poly.entity_id
_entity_poly.type
_entity_poly.pdbx_seq_one_letter_code
_entity_poly.pdbx_strand_id
1 'polypeptide(L)'
;VKTMQGLVVGKVLECEKIANKDKLKKLVVDIGGDEQIQVVTNAPNVVEGSNVIVATIGSKVQLDGEDVEVKEATVGGEKSQGMLCDSVMLGWSGGGAGNAALVPDTFSPGDAPPEKRPRMDGKTTESVEEEAAPLSAKEKRKAAKEAKKAAKGSD
;
A
#
# COMPACT_ATOMS: atom_id res chain seq x y z
N VAL A 1 -12.96 -3.83 17.15
CA VAL A 1 -11.75 -4.44 16.55
C VAL A 1 -11.41 -3.59 15.34
N LYS A 2 -10.20 -3.05 15.26
CA LYS A 2 -9.77 -2.20 14.14
C LYS A 2 -9.55 -3.10 12.93
N THR A 3 -10.21 -2.80 11.81
CA THR A 3 -10.25 -3.71 10.66
C THR A 3 -9.20 -3.30 9.64
N MET A 4 -8.16 -4.13 9.43
CA MET A 4 -7.10 -3.92 8.43
C MET A 4 -7.51 -4.43 7.03
N GLN A 5 -8.73 -4.13 6.58
CA GLN A 5 -9.21 -4.61 5.29
C GLN A 5 -8.68 -3.73 4.15
N GLY A 6 -7.95 -4.35 3.22
CA GLY A 6 -7.39 -3.69 2.03
C GLY A 6 -6.03 -3.04 2.21
N LEU A 7 -5.42 -3.18 3.39
CA LEU A 7 -4.05 -2.78 3.64
C LEU A 7 -3.10 -3.91 3.29
N VAL A 8 -1.99 -3.58 2.64
CA VAL A 8 -0.94 -4.52 2.22
C VAL A 8 0.44 -3.90 2.43
N VAL A 9 1.44 -4.76 2.59
CA VAL A 9 2.84 -4.34 2.51
C VAL A 9 3.16 -4.00 1.06
N GLY A 10 3.75 -2.83 0.84
CA GLY A 10 4.23 -2.39 -0.45
C GLY A 10 5.71 -2.04 -0.40
N LYS A 11 6.44 -2.33 -1.48
CA LYS A 11 7.86 -1.98 -1.63
C LYS A 11 8.00 -0.78 -2.56
N VAL A 12 8.65 0.27 -2.07
CA VAL A 12 8.94 1.45 -2.87
C VAL A 12 10.05 1.11 -3.87
N LEU A 13 9.70 1.10 -5.15
CA LEU A 13 10.63 0.84 -6.25
C LEU A 13 11.30 2.11 -6.75
N GLU A 14 10.56 3.22 -6.78
CA GLU A 14 11.08 4.52 -7.18
C GLU A 14 10.52 5.61 -6.27
N CYS A 15 11.34 6.63 -5.97
CA CYS A 15 10.96 7.76 -5.13
C CYS A 15 11.45 9.08 -5.76
N GLU A 16 10.53 9.81 -6.40
CA GLU A 16 10.82 11.06 -7.10
C GLU A 16 10.14 12.25 -6.40
N LYS A 17 10.78 13.43 -6.42
CA LYS A 17 10.15 14.66 -5.92
C LYS A 17 9.28 15.27 -7.01
N ILE A 18 8.09 15.76 -6.63
CA ILE A 18 7.20 16.44 -7.58
C ILE A 18 7.73 17.85 -7.83
N ALA A 19 8.01 18.18 -9.09
CA ALA A 19 8.40 19.53 -9.48
C ALA A 19 7.30 20.52 -9.08
N ASN A 20 7.67 21.65 -8.44
CA ASN A 20 6.76 22.66 -7.89
C ASN A 20 6.05 22.29 -6.57
N LYS A 21 6.35 21.14 -5.95
CA LYS A 21 5.86 20.80 -4.60
C LYS A 21 6.95 20.16 -3.75
N ASP A 22 7.74 20.99 -3.08
CA ASP A 22 8.94 20.58 -2.31
C ASP A 22 8.71 19.52 -1.24
N LYS A 23 7.47 19.39 -0.75
CA LYS A 23 7.10 18.43 0.30
C LYS A 23 6.46 17.15 -0.21
N LEU A 24 6.09 17.07 -1.49
CA LEU A 24 5.44 15.88 -2.04
C LEU A 24 6.40 15.06 -2.89
N LYS A 25 6.30 13.74 -2.69
CA LYS A 25 7.04 12.74 -3.44
C LYS A 25 6.05 11.86 -4.19
N LYS A 26 6.38 11.56 -5.45
CA LYS A 26 5.74 10.54 -6.27
C LYS A 26 6.51 9.25 -6.06
N LEU A 27 5.82 8.21 -5.62
CA LEU A 27 6.38 6.89 -5.38
C LEU A 27 5.79 5.90 -6.37
N VAL A 28 6.62 5.01 -6.89
CA VAL A 28 6.18 3.78 -7.56
C VAL A 28 6.30 2.66 -6.55
N VAL A 29 5.18 2.00 -6.24
CA VAL A 29 5.11 1.00 -5.17
C VAL A 29 4.60 -0.32 -5.72
N ASP A 30 5.36 -1.38 -5.47
CA ASP A 30 4.94 -2.76 -5.71
C ASP A 30 4.13 -3.25 -4.51
N ILE A 31 2.90 -3.70 -4.73
CA ILE A 31 1.98 -4.21 -3.71
C ILE A 31 1.76 -5.73 -3.84
N GLY A 32 2.64 -6.45 -4.54
CA GLY A 32 2.53 -7.90 -4.77
C GLY A 32 1.48 -8.30 -5.81
N GLY A 33 0.94 -7.32 -6.55
CA GLY A 33 0.04 -7.52 -7.67
C GLY A 33 0.78 -7.67 -9.01
N ASP A 34 0.02 -7.83 -10.09
CA ASP A 34 0.59 -7.85 -11.46
C ASP A 34 1.09 -6.46 -11.92
N GLU A 35 0.51 -5.39 -11.37
CA GLU A 35 0.85 -4.00 -11.71
C GLU A 35 1.31 -3.20 -10.48
N GLN A 36 2.30 -2.34 -10.69
CA GLN A 36 2.77 -1.38 -9.71
C GLN A 36 1.83 -0.18 -9.67
N ILE A 37 1.68 0.43 -8.50
CA ILE A 37 0.81 1.57 -8.31
C ILE A 37 1.60 2.84 -8.03
N GLN A 38 1.05 3.98 -8.45
CA GLN A 38 1.60 5.29 -8.12
C GLN A 38 0.98 5.79 -6.81
N VAL A 39 1.81 6.21 -5.86
CA VAL A 39 1.35 6.78 -4.59
C VAL A 39 2.07 8.11 -4.35
N VAL A 40 1.30 9.16 -4.08
CA VAL A 40 1.87 10.46 -3.70
C VAL A 40 1.85 10.59 -2.19
N THR A 41 3.00 10.93 -1.60
CA THR A 41 3.11 11.09 -0.15
C THR A 41 3.90 12.34 0.25
N ASN A 42 3.62 12.83 1.45
CA ASN A 42 4.43 13.86 2.14
C ASN A 42 5.42 13.24 3.14
N ALA A 43 5.34 11.94 3.39
CA ALA A 43 6.12 11.28 4.43
C ALA A 43 7.64 11.49 4.22
N PRO A 44 8.34 12.17 5.15
CA PRO A 44 9.74 12.51 4.95
C PRO A 44 10.65 11.28 5.04
N ASN A 45 10.24 10.28 5.79
CA ASN A 45 11.00 9.05 6.08
C ASN A 45 10.95 7.99 4.98
N VAL A 46 10.17 8.20 3.91
CA VAL A 46 10.11 7.25 2.78
C VAL A 46 11.24 7.51 1.79
N VAL A 47 11.95 6.43 1.45
CA VAL A 47 13.02 6.38 0.45
C VAL A 47 12.83 5.15 -0.45
N GLU A 48 13.50 5.15 -1.59
CA GLU A 48 13.58 3.98 -2.48
C GLU A 48 14.06 2.73 -1.72
N GLY A 49 13.46 1.58 -2.01
CA GLY A 49 13.74 0.31 -1.34
C GLY A 49 13.03 0.11 0.00
N SER A 50 12.32 1.12 0.52
CA SER A 50 11.57 0.98 1.78
C SER A 50 10.36 0.08 1.62
N ASN A 51 10.10 -0.78 2.60
CA ASN A 51 8.82 -1.48 2.71
C ASN A 51 7.88 -0.65 3.59
N VAL A 52 6.73 -0.30 3.03
CA VAL A 52 5.72 0.59 3.60
C VAL A 52 4.38 -0.14 3.68
N ILE A 53 3.47 0.33 4.54
CA ILE A 53 2.08 -0.14 4.51
C ILE A 53 1.25 0.77 3.60
N VAL A 54 0.57 0.16 2.64
CA VAL A 54 -0.26 0.83 1.63
C VAL A 54 -1.70 0.41 1.80
N ALA A 55 -2.60 1.39 1.90
CA ALA A 55 -4.02 1.18 1.73
C ALA A 55 -4.38 1.32 0.24
N THR A 56 -4.92 0.23 -0.32
CA THR A 56 -5.32 0.16 -1.73
C THR A 56 -6.67 0.82 -1.99
N ILE A 57 -7.02 1.09 -3.25
CA ILE A 57 -8.33 1.66 -3.60
C ILE A 57 -9.46 0.74 -3.11
N GLY A 58 -10.47 1.33 -2.47
CA GLY A 58 -11.60 0.62 -1.86
C GLY A 58 -11.34 0.16 -0.42
N SER A 59 -10.14 0.36 0.10
CA SER A 59 -9.82 0.10 1.50
C SER A 59 -10.49 1.14 2.41
N LYS A 60 -10.84 0.72 3.63
CA LYS A 60 -11.30 1.64 4.68
C LYS A 60 -10.19 1.84 5.68
N VAL A 61 -9.72 3.08 5.78
CA VAL A 61 -8.70 3.50 6.75
C VAL A 61 -9.31 4.44 7.75
N GLN A 62 -8.94 4.31 9.02
CA GLN A 62 -9.43 5.21 10.04
C GLN A 62 -8.49 6.41 10.19
N LEU A 63 -8.96 7.60 9.82
CA LEU A 63 -8.23 8.86 9.95
C LEU A 63 -8.92 9.71 11.02
N ASP A 64 -8.18 10.13 12.05
CA ASP A 64 -8.70 10.96 13.16
C ASP A 64 -9.98 10.41 13.85
N GLY A 65 -10.18 9.10 13.78
CA GLY A 65 -11.35 8.43 14.38
C GLY A 65 -12.48 8.14 13.40
N GLU A 66 -12.43 8.64 12.16
CA GLU A 66 -13.44 8.45 11.12
C GLU A 66 -13.01 7.43 10.06
N ASP A 67 -13.95 6.60 9.59
CA ASP A 67 -13.71 5.67 8.49
C ASP A 67 -13.69 6.42 7.15
N VAL A 68 -12.51 6.45 6.52
CA VAL A 68 -12.28 7.05 5.21
C VAL A 68 -12.02 5.96 4.18
N GLU A 69 -12.79 5.97 3.11
CA GLU A 69 -12.58 5.07 1.97
C GLU A 69 -11.47 5.63 1.05
N VAL A 70 -10.46 4.82 0.77
CA VAL A 70 -9.36 5.18 -0.12
C VAL A 70 -9.85 5.15 -1.56
N LYS A 71 -9.73 6.28 -2.25
CA LYS A 71 -10.12 6.45 -3.65
C LYS A 71 -8.95 6.98 -4.45
N GLU A 72 -8.96 6.75 -5.76
CA GLU A 72 -8.01 7.39 -6.66
C GLU A 72 -8.19 8.92 -6.58
N ALA A 73 -7.10 9.64 -6.36
CA ALA A 73 -7.10 11.09 -6.23
C ALA A 73 -5.87 11.70 -6.89
N THR A 74 -6.02 12.90 -7.44
CA THR A 74 -4.91 13.67 -7.98
C THR A 74 -4.33 14.57 -6.90
N VAL A 75 -3.11 14.26 -6.44
CA VAL A 75 -2.43 15.00 -5.37
C VAL A 75 -1.23 15.71 -5.97
N GLY A 76 -1.32 17.04 -6.03
CA GLY A 76 -0.20 17.85 -6.54
C GLY A 76 0.07 17.73 -8.03
N GLY A 77 -0.95 17.39 -8.82
CA GLY A 77 -0.85 17.22 -10.27
C GLY A 77 -0.55 15.78 -10.69
N GLU A 78 -0.18 14.93 -9.73
CA GLU A 78 0.14 13.52 -9.93
C GLU A 78 -1.02 12.64 -9.46
N LYS A 79 -1.24 11.51 -10.14
CA LYS A 79 -2.24 10.52 -9.71
C LYS A 79 -1.73 9.75 -8.49
N SER A 80 -2.61 9.50 -7.52
CA SER A 80 -2.34 8.63 -6.38
C SER A 80 -3.41 7.55 -6.32
N GLN A 81 -2.99 6.31 -6.45
CA GLN A 81 -3.81 5.10 -6.50
C GLN A 81 -3.77 4.34 -5.16
N GLY A 82 -3.51 5.06 -4.08
CA GLY A 82 -3.41 4.52 -2.74
C GLY A 82 -2.99 5.59 -1.75
N MET A 83 -2.91 5.19 -0.49
CA MET A 83 -2.47 6.03 0.62
C MET A 83 -1.47 5.26 1.48
N LEU A 84 -0.36 5.90 1.86
CA LEU A 84 0.54 5.31 2.85
C LEU A 84 -0.07 5.44 4.24
N CYS A 85 -0.07 4.34 4.99
CA CYS A 85 -0.52 4.34 6.37
C CYS A 85 0.62 4.73 7.30
N ASP A 86 0.28 5.42 8.39
CA ASP A 86 1.18 5.73 9.49
C ASP A 86 0.90 4.81 10.68
N SER A 87 1.74 4.88 11.71
CA SER A 87 1.57 4.05 12.91
C SER A 87 0.22 4.28 13.62
N VAL A 88 -0.34 5.49 13.53
CA VAL A 88 -1.60 5.85 14.20
C VAL A 88 -2.78 5.23 13.46
N MET A 89 -2.79 5.32 12.14
CA MET A 89 -3.72 4.64 11.24
C MET A 89 -3.68 3.12 11.41
N LEU A 90 -2.52 2.54 11.73
CA LEU A 90 -2.38 1.12 12.03
C LEU A 90 -2.69 0.75 13.49
N GLY A 91 -2.89 1.72 14.37
CA GLY A 91 -3.09 1.45 15.80
C GLY A 91 -1.84 0.88 16.49
N TRP A 92 -0.66 1.08 15.89
CA TRP A 92 0.60 0.66 16.45
C TRP A 92 1.01 1.56 17.62
N SER A 93 1.53 0.95 18.68
CA SER A 93 2.13 1.67 19.79
C SER A 93 3.49 2.22 19.39
N GLY A 94 3.65 3.55 19.45
CA GLY A 94 4.91 4.24 19.17
C GLY A 94 5.10 4.57 17.69
N GLY A 95 5.49 5.82 17.42
CA GLY A 95 5.50 6.43 16.09
C GLY A 95 4.81 7.79 16.15
N GLY A 96 4.61 8.45 15.01
CA GLY A 96 3.99 9.78 14.95
C GLY A 96 3.26 9.98 13.65
N ALA A 97 2.13 10.71 13.71
CA ALA A 97 1.34 11.06 12.55
C ALA A 97 2.19 11.75 11.49
N GLY A 98 1.92 11.42 10.21
CA GLY A 98 2.64 12.01 9.06
C GLY A 98 3.94 11.31 8.66
N ASN A 99 4.35 10.23 9.35
CA ASN A 99 5.42 9.34 8.89
C ASN A 99 4.84 8.06 8.30
N ALA A 100 5.42 7.55 7.22
CA ALA A 100 5.01 6.25 6.71
C ALA A 100 5.39 5.13 7.69
N ALA A 101 4.48 4.18 7.90
CA ALA A 101 4.75 2.96 8.64
C ALA A 101 5.72 2.08 7.84
N LEU A 102 6.95 1.96 8.34
CA LEU A 102 7.99 1.11 7.73
C LEU A 102 7.99 -0.28 8.37
N VAL A 103 8.21 -1.30 7.54
CA VAL A 103 8.38 -2.69 7.97
C VAL A 103 9.74 -3.23 7.50
N PRO A 104 10.34 -4.20 8.21
CA PRO A 104 11.60 -4.82 7.79
C PRO A 104 11.42 -5.65 6.51
N ASP A 105 12.53 -5.98 5.85
CA ASP A 105 12.57 -6.80 4.62
C ASP A 105 12.13 -8.26 4.82
N THR A 106 11.74 -8.64 6.03
CA THR A 106 11.10 -9.93 6.29
C THR A 106 9.69 -10.01 5.70
N PHE A 107 9.08 -8.85 5.38
CA PHE A 107 7.76 -8.78 4.74
C PHE A 107 7.90 -8.53 3.24
N SER A 108 7.16 -9.31 2.45
CA SER A 108 7.14 -9.20 1.00
C SER A 108 6.00 -8.30 0.52
N PRO A 109 6.12 -7.68 -0.66
CA PRO A 109 5.00 -7.01 -1.31
C PRO A 109 3.75 -7.90 -1.38
N GLY A 110 2.62 -7.38 -0.96
CA GLY A 110 1.33 -8.08 -0.92
C GLY A 110 1.04 -8.81 0.40
N ASP A 111 2.00 -8.91 1.32
CA ASP A 111 1.73 -9.45 2.66
C ASP A 111 0.75 -8.56 3.44
N ALA A 112 0.04 -9.16 4.38
CA ALA A 112 -0.78 -8.41 5.32
C ALA A 112 0.10 -7.57 6.26
N PRO A 113 -0.35 -6.36 6.66
CA PRO A 113 0.38 -5.55 7.62
C PRO A 113 0.45 -6.26 8.98
N PRO A 114 1.57 -6.18 9.70
CA PRO A 114 1.67 -6.77 11.03
C PRO A 114 0.75 -6.03 12.03
N GLU A 115 0.15 -6.77 12.97
CA GLU A 115 -0.78 -6.22 13.96
C GLU A 115 -0.09 -5.24 14.94
N LYS A 116 1.22 -5.39 15.12
CA LYS A 116 2.05 -4.55 15.98
C LYS A 116 3.24 -4.02 15.19
N ARG A 117 3.77 -2.89 15.63
CA ARG A 117 4.96 -2.29 15.02
C ARG A 117 6.15 -3.25 15.11
N PRO A 118 6.73 -3.67 13.98
CA PRO A 118 7.92 -4.51 13.99
C PRO A 118 9.15 -3.70 14.43
N ARG A 119 10.13 -4.36 15.04
CA ARG A 119 11.44 -3.78 15.32
C ARG A 119 12.25 -3.74 14.02
N MET A 120 12.83 -2.59 13.70
CA MET A 120 13.67 -2.42 12.49
C MET A 120 15.08 -3.02 12.66
N ASP A 121 15.50 -3.39 13.88
CA ASP A 121 16.85 -3.89 14.18
C ASP A 121 17.04 -5.41 13.95
N GLY A 122 16.14 -6.08 13.22
CA GLY A 122 16.27 -7.51 12.87
C GLY A 122 16.24 -8.51 14.04
N LYS A 123 16.12 -8.07 15.29
CA LYS A 123 15.87 -8.94 16.45
C LYS A 123 14.37 -9.15 16.63
N THR A 124 13.89 -10.26 16.09
CA THR A 124 12.62 -10.89 16.43
C THR A 124 12.54 -11.01 17.95
N THR A 125 11.70 -10.19 18.59
CA THR A 125 11.16 -10.61 19.88
C THR A 125 10.01 -11.55 19.57
N GLU A 126 10.35 -12.83 19.60
CA GLU A 126 9.39 -13.88 19.84
C GLU A 126 8.55 -13.54 21.07
N SER A 127 7.24 -13.54 20.88
CA SER A 127 6.26 -13.98 21.86
C SER A 127 4.93 -14.11 21.10
N VAL A 128 4.69 -15.37 20.68
CA VAL A 128 3.41 -16.11 20.65
C VAL A 128 2.22 -15.49 19.91
N GLU A 129 1.40 -16.20 19.13
CA GLU A 129 1.30 -17.60 18.71
C GLU A 129 0.38 -17.56 17.46
N GLU A 130 0.58 -18.55 16.59
CA GLU A 130 -0.30 -19.09 15.56
C GLU A 130 -1.78 -18.62 15.51
N GLU A 131 -2.19 -18.05 14.37
CA GLU A 131 -3.24 -18.67 13.56
C GLU A 131 -3.15 -18.16 12.12
N ALA A 132 -2.73 -19.08 11.24
CA ALA A 132 -2.93 -18.96 9.82
C ALA A 132 -4.43 -18.95 9.53
N ALA A 133 -4.90 -17.93 8.81
CA ALA A 133 -6.19 -18.01 8.12
C ALA A 133 -5.93 -17.97 6.60
N PRO A 134 -6.40 -18.97 5.85
CA PRO A 134 -6.07 -19.15 4.44
C PRO A 134 -6.80 -18.12 3.58
N LEU A 135 -6.06 -17.44 2.72
CA LEU A 135 -6.66 -16.67 1.62
C LEU A 135 -7.37 -17.65 0.68
N SER A 136 -8.70 -17.65 0.77
CA SER A 136 -9.61 -18.37 -0.11
C SER A 136 -9.31 -18.05 -1.57
N ALA A 137 -8.85 -19.05 -2.30
CA ALA A 137 -8.78 -19.07 -3.74
C ALA A 137 -10.21 -19.05 -4.36
N LYS A 138 -10.69 -17.86 -4.71
CA LYS A 138 -11.82 -17.58 -5.64
C LYS A 138 -11.79 -16.07 -5.86
N GLU A 139 -11.58 -15.47 -7.03
CA GLU A 139 -11.73 -15.88 -8.41
C GLU A 139 -10.71 -15.09 -9.25
N LYS A 140 -9.51 -15.64 -9.43
CA LYS A 140 -8.69 -15.31 -10.61
C LYS A 140 -9.41 -15.86 -11.83
N ARG A 141 -10.27 -15.06 -12.45
CA ARG A 141 -10.67 -15.12 -13.88
C ARG A 141 -11.83 -14.16 -14.12
N LYS A 142 -11.55 -13.02 -14.78
CA LYS A 142 -12.31 -12.47 -15.94
C LYS A 142 -12.05 -10.96 -16.09
N ALA A 143 -10.84 -10.58 -16.49
CA ALA A 143 -10.56 -9.22 -16.99
C ALA A 143 -9.44 -9.19 -18.05
N ALA A 144 -9.37 -10.22 -18.90
CA ALA A 144 -8.49 -10.22 -20.07
C ALA A 144 -9.20 -10.86 -21.25
N LYS A 145 -10.12 -10.11 -21.89
CA LYS A 145 -10.42 -10.18 -23.34
C LYS A 145 -11.47 -9.14 -23.74
N GLU A 146 -11.16 -7.85 -23.61
CA GLU A 146 -11.81 -6.85 -24.45
C GLU A 146 -11.07 -6.73 -25.80
N ALA A 147 -11.84 -6.40 -26.84
CA ALA A 147 -11.41 -5.74 -28.06
C ALA A 147 -10.42 -6.45 -29.01
N LYS A 148 -10.97 -7.25 -29.94
CA LYS A 148 -10.54 -7.17 -31.35
C LYS A 148 -11.74 -7.36 -32.28
N LYS A 149 -12.55 -6.31 -32.41
CA LYS A 149 -13.57 -6.14 -33.46
C LYS A 149 -12.90 -5.47 -34.67
N ALA A 150 -13.30 -5.90 -35.87
CA ALA A 150 -13.13 -5.25 -37.17
C ALA A 150 -11.78 -5.38 -37.89
N ALA A 151 -11.73 -6.30 -38.88
CA ALA A 151 -11.14 -6.04 -40.20
C ALA A 151 -11.65 -7.09 -41.23
N LYS A 152 -12.37 -6.62 -42.26
CA LYS A 152 -12.61 -7.20 -43.61
C LYS A 152 -13.22 -8.61 -43.70
N GLY A 153 -14.32 -8.88 -44.41
CA GLY A 153 -14.82 -8.27 -45.65
C GLY A 153 -14.69 -9.30 -46.80
N SER A 154 -15.84 -9.63 -47.41
CA SER A 154 -16.05 -10.25 -48.74
C SER A 154 -15.19 -11.47 -49.15
N ASP A 155 -15.82 -12.63 -49.30
CA ASP A 155 -16.40 -13.12 -50.57
C ASP A 155 -17.36 -14.28 -50.29
#